data_AF-A0A3M2F079-F1
#
_entry.id   AF-A0A3M2F079-F1
#
_cell.length_a   1.000
_cell.length_b   1.000
_cell.length_c   1.000
_cell.angle_alpha   90.00
_cell.angle_beta   90.00
_cell.angle_gamma   90.00
#
_symmetry.space_group_name_H-M   'P 1'
#
loop_
_entity.id
_entity.type
_entity.pdbx_description
1 polymer ?
#
loop_
_entity_poly.entity_id
_entity_poly.type
_entity_poly.pdbx_seq_one_letter_code
_entity_poly.pdbx_strand_id
1 'polypeptide(L)'
;MQDDEVGFALQRVASAGLVVNDLHRHPVAYHAIRVLAHGLPVSPMFRHDAPLSVLRGFRRDELAALAAEAGLPAVRLRWRWAFRWILTTLPEQT
;
A
#
# COMPACT_ATOMS: atom_id res chain seq x y z
N MET A 1 4.67 9.57 26.48
CA MET A 1 3.89 10.76 26.07
C MET A 1 4.71 11.56 25.06
N GLN A 2 5.11 10.93 23.95
CA GLN A 2 5.69 11.60 22.77
C GLN A 2 5.75 10.62 21.56
N ASP A 3 4.87 9.61 21.50
CA ASP A 3 4.90 8.58 20.43
C ASP A 3 3.61 8.57 19.58
N ASP A 4 2.68 9.49 19.84
CA ASP A 4 1.31 9.45 19.31
C ASP A 4 1.14 10.30 18.02
N GLU A 5 2.19 10.96 17.52
CA GLU A 5 2.03 12.08 16.59
C GLU A 5 1.92 11.69 15.10
N VAL A 6 2.45 10.54 14.69
CA VAL A 6 2.66 10.23 13.26
C VAL A 6 1.44 9.61 12.58
N GLY A 7 0.63 8.82 13.30
CA GLY A 7 -0.63 8.27 12.76
C GLY A 7 -1.79 9.25 12.67
N PHE A 8 -1.74 10.31 13.49
CA PHE A 8 -2.84 11.23 13.70
C PHE A 8 -3.15 12.09 12.48
N ALA A 9 -2.18 12.40 11.62
CA ALA A 9 -2.36 13.42 10.59
C ALA A 9 -3.41 13.04 9.52
N LEU A 10 -3.35 11.83 8.97
CA LEU A 10 -4.24 11.40 7.88
C LEU A 10 -5.67 11.19 8.35
N GLN A 11 -5.85 10.54 9.52
CA GLN A 11 -7.18 10.34 10.09
C GLN A 11 -7.82 11.66 10.53
N ARG A 12 -7.02 12.64 11.00
CA ARG A 12 -7.55 13.97 11.38
C ARG A 12 -8.16 14.75 10.23
N VAL A 13 -7.66 14.57 9.00
CA VAL A 13 -8.19 15.26 7.82
C VAL A 13 -9.26 14.45 7.09
N ALA A 14 -9.35 13.14 7.35
CA ALA A 14 -10.29 12.24 6.70
C ALA A 14 -11.55 12.04 7.56
N SER A 15 -12.58 12.85 7.32
CA SER A 15 -13.84 12.81 8.08
C SER A 15 -14.65 11.52 7.89
N ALA A 16 -14.57 10.87 6.72
CA ALA A 16 -15.30 9.65 6.41
C ALA A 16 -14.52 8.36 6.74
N GLY A 17 -13.20 8.46 6.88
CA GLY A 17 -12.27 7.33 6.99
C GLY A 17 -11.28 7.26 5.82
N LEU A 18 -10.41 6.24 5.87
CA LEU A 18 -9.25 6.10 4.99
C LEU A 18 -9.44 4.92 4.03
N VAL A 19 -8.89 5.08 2.83
CA VAL A 19 -8.66 4.00 1.87
C VAL A 19 -7.24 4.18 1.33
N VAL A 20 -6.36 3.24 1.65
CA VAL A 20 -4.99 3.20 1.14
C VAL A 20 -4.88 2.04 0.16
N ASN A 21 -4.44 2.34 -1.06
CA ASN A 21 -4.20 1.36 -2.11
C ASN A 21 -2.72 1.36 -2.46
N ASP A 22 -2.03 0.29 -2.08
CA ASP A 22 -0.60 0.15 -2.30
C ASP A 22 -0.26 -1.20 -2.95
N LEU A 23 0.94 -1.32 -3.52
CA LEU A 23 1.46 -2.55 -4.07
C LEU A 23 1.86 -3.53 -2.97
N HIS A 24 1.58 -4.80 -3.22
CA HIS A 24 2.09 -5.91 -2.44
C HIS A 24 3.53 -6.19 -2.87
N ARG A 25 4.47 -5.98 -1.96
CA ARG A 25 5.88 -6.37 -2.16
C ARG A 25 6.03 -7.87 -2.23
N HIS A 26 5.95 -8.39 -3.45
CA HIS A 26 5.93 -9.82 -3.73
C HIS A 26 6.93 -10.18 -4.84
N PRO A 27 7.76 -11.23 -4.67
CA PRO A 27 8.77 -11.61 -5.66
C PRO A 27 8.20 -11.87 -7.06
N VAL A 28 7.04 -12.53 -7.15
CA VAL A 28 6.39 -12.80 -8.44
C VAL A 28 6.00 -11.50 -9.15
N ALA A 29 5.45 -10.51 -8.43
CA ALA A 29 5.09 -9.22 -9.02
C ALA A 29 6.35 -8.48 -9.51
N TYR A 30 7.43 -8.54 -8.75
CA TYR A 30 8.71 -7.91 -9.10
C TYR A 30 9.30 -8.50 -10.37
N HIS A 31 9.39 -9.82 -10.46
CA HIS A 31 9.94 -10.48 -11.64
C HIS A 31 9.04 -10.31 -12.86
N ALA A 32 7.71 -10.40 -12.70
CA ALA A 32 6.76 -10.18 -13.79
C ALA A 32 6.89 -8.75 -14.36
N ILE A 33 6.86 -7.71 -13.51
CA ILE A 33 6.98 -6.33 -13.99
C ILE A 33 8.36 -6.05 -14.58
N ARG A 34 9.42 -6.66 -14.04
CA ARG A 34 10.78 -6.51 -14.58
C ARG A 34 10.89 -7.11 -15.99
N VAL A 35 10.37 -8.31 -16.20
CA VAL A 35 10.34 -8.93 -17.54
C VAL A 35 9.54 -8.07 -18.51
N LEU A 36 8.35 -7.60 -18.12
CA LEU A 36 7.53 -6.74 -18.97
C LEU A 36 8.22 -5.42 -19.31
N ALA A 37 8.82 -4.76 -18.32
CA ALA A 37 9.45 -3.47 -18.51
C ALA A 37 10.70 -3.56 -19.41
N HIS A 38 11.46 -4.65 -19.34
CA HIS A 38 12.59 -4.88 -20.23
C HIS A 38 12.21 -5.47 -21.60
N GLY A 39 11.05 -6.14 -21.72
CA GLY A 39 10.57 -6.76 -22.96
C GLY A 39 9.74 -5.86 -23.87
N LEU A 40 9.24 -4.71 -23.36
CA LEU A 40 8.40 -3.79 -24.11
C LEU A 40 9.14 -2.49 -24.50
N PRO A 41 8.70 -1.80 -25.57
CA PRO A 41 9.24 -0.50 -25.98
C PRO A 41 8.72 0.63 -25.08
N VAL A 42 9.00 0.55 -23.78
CA VAL A 42 8.63 1.54 -22.77
C VAL A 42 9.76 2.51 -22.45
N SER A 43 9.44 3.62 -21.78
CA SER A 43 10.43 4.64 -21.42
C SER A 43 11.48 4.09 -20.43
N PRO A 44 12.74 4.61 -20.46
CA PRO A 44 13.76 4.24 -19.48
C PRO A 44 13.31 4.43 -18.03
N MET A 45 12.53 5.49 -17.77
CA MET A 45 11.92 5.75 -16.46
C MET A 45 11.05 4.58 -16.00
N PHE A 46 10.12 4.10 -16.84
CA PHE A 46 9.27 2.96 -16.48
C PHE A 46 10.08 1.69 -16.22
N ARG A 47 11.15 1.45 -17.00
CA ARG A 47 12.03 0.27 -16.81
C ARG A 47 12.66 0.20 -15.43
N HIS A 48 13.01 1.35 -14.87
CA HIS A 48 13.65 1.43 -13.56
C HIS A 48 12.62 1.55 -12.43
N ASP A 49 11.60 2.39 -12.61
CA ASP A 49 10.65 2.73 -11.56
C ASP A 49 9.59 1.65 -11.32
N ALA A 50 9.17 0.90 -12.34
CA ALA A 50 8.12 -0.10 -12.15
C ALA A 50 8.56 -1.25 -11.22
N PRO A 51 9.75 -1.88 -11.39
CA PRO A 51 10.25 -2.85 -10.42
C PRO A 51 10.53 -2.24 -9.05
N LEU A 52 11.07 -1.01 -9.02
CA LEU A 52 11.36 -0.29 -7.78
C LEU A 52 10.09 0.01 -6.98
N SER A 53 8.97 0.31 -7.66
CA SER A 53 7.66 0.50 -7.03
C SER A 53 7.18 -0.78 -6.33
N VAL A 54 7.38 -1.95 -6.93
CA VAL A 54 7.05 -3.23 -6.27
C VAL A 54 7.94 -3.47 -5.05
N LEU A 55 9.23 -3.15 -5.15
CA LEU A 55 10.17 -3.28 -4.02
C LEU A 55 9.87 -2.31 -2.87
N ARG A 56 9.26 -1.15 -3.16
CA ARG A 56 8.82 -0.18 -2.15
C ARG A 56 7.40 -0.39 -1.66
N GLY A 57 6.64 -1.30 -2.28
CA GLY A 57 5.33 -1.69 -1.79
C GLY A 57 5.43 -2.33 -0.41
N PHE A 58 4.29 -2.62 0.20
CA PHE A 58 4.22 -3.15 1.55
C PHE A 58 3.91 -4.65 1.59
N ARG A 59 4.31 -5.29 2.68
CA ARG A 59 3.76 -6.58 3.10
C ARG A 59 2.54 -6.36 4.01
N ARG A 60 1.75 -7.43 4.17
CA ARG A 60 0.50 -7.39 4.93
C ARG A 60 0.74 -7.02 6.41
N ASP A 61 1.75 -7.61 7.01
CA ASP A 61 2.20 -7.40 8.39
C ASP A 61 2.71 -5.98 8.61
N GLU A 62 3.45 -5.42 7.66
CA GLU A 62 3.89 -4.01 7.73
C GLU A 62 2.72 -3.04 7.73
N LEU A 63 1.74 -3.22 6.84
CA LEU A 63 0.54 -2.38 6.83
C LEU A 63 -0.27 -2.54 8.12
N ALA A 64 -0.37 -3.76 8.65
CA ALA A 64 -1.06 -4.00 9.91
C ALA A 64 -0.35 -3.33 11.10
N ALA A 65 0.98 -3.41 11.15
CA ALA A 65 1.79 -2.76 12.17
C ALA A 65 1.67 -1.23 12.10
N LEU A 66 1.82 -0.65 10.90
CA LEU A 66 1.64 0.79 10.69
C LEU A 66 0.24 1.27 11.09
N ALA A 67 -0.79 0.48 10.80
CA ALA A 67 -2.16 0.84 11.17
C ALA A 67 -2.38 0.82 12.69
N ALA A 68 -1.76 -0.14 13.38
CA ALA A 68 -1.80 -0.25 14.83
C ALA A 68 -1.01 0.88 15.51
N GLU A 69 0.20 1.16 15.04
CA GLU A 69 1.03 2.29 15.49
C GLU A 69 0.30 3.62 15.26
N ALA A 70 -0.42 3.73 14.15
CA ALA A 70 -1.20 4.92 13.84
C ALA A 70 -2.53 5.05 14.62
N GLY A 71 -2.87 4.07 15.46
CA GLY A 71 -4.12 4.08 16.22
C GLY A 71 -5.39 4.05 15.36
N LEU A 72 -5.31 3.47 14.14
CA LEU A 72 -6.44 3.47 13.21
C LEU A 72 -7.55 2.52 13.69
N PRO A 73 -8.80 2.99 13.85
CA PRO A 73 -9.90 2.15 14.28
C PRO A 73 -10.43 1.28 13.13
N ALA A 74 -10.93 0.08 13.47
CA ALA A 74 -11.70 -0.79 12.57
C ALA A 74 -11.04 -1.08 11.20
N VAL A 75 -9.71 -1.20 11.18
CA VAL A 75 -8.92 -1.42 9.97
C VAL A 75 -9.27 -2.74 9.31
N ARG A 76 -9.58 -2.69 8.02
CA ARG A 76 -9.76 -3.87 7.16
C ARG A 76 -8.68 -3.86 6.09
N LEU A 77 -7.95 -4.97 6.00
CA LEU A 77 -6.87 -5.15 5.02
C LEU A 77 -7.24 -6.29 4.06
N ARG A 78 -7.42 -5.97 2.79
CA ARG A 78 -7.81 -6.92 1.74
C ARG A 78 -6.78 -6.94 0.61
N TRP A 79 -6.45 -8.14 0.14
CA TRP A 79 -5.70 -8.28 -1.10
C TRP A 79 -6.64 -8.12 -2.30
N ARG A 80 -6.18 -7.44 -3.33
CA ARG A 80 -6.88 -7.32 -4.62
C ARG A 80 -5.92 -7.59 -5.75
N TRP A 81 -6.47 -8.16 -6.82
CA TRP A 81 -5.77 -8.20 -8.08
C TRP A 81 -5.46 -6.76 -8.56
N ALA A 82 -4.28 -6.44 -9.11
CA ALA A 82 -3.09 -7.25 -9.34
C ALA A 82 -1.99 -6.92 -8.31
N PHE A 83 -1.86 -7.73 -7.25
CA PHE A 83 -0.88 -7.51 -6.18
C PHE A 83 -1.06 -6.17 -5.47
N ARG A 84 -2.27 -5.85 -5.05
CA ARG A 84 -2.55 -4.64 -4.28
C ARG A 84 -3.12 -4.95 -2.91
N TRP A 85 -2.66 -4.21 -1.92
CA TRP A 85 -3.29 -4.15 -0.62
C TRP A 85 -4.24 -2.96 -0.57
N ILE A 86 -5.45 -3.21 -0.09
CA ILE A 86 -6.42 -2.19 0.24
C ILE A 86 -6.59 -2.18 1.75
N LEU A 87 -6.11 -1.14 2.40
CA LEU A 87 -6.35 -0.85 3.80
C LEU A 87 -7.49 0.16 3.89
N THR A 88 -8.51 -0.12 4.70
CA THR A 88 -9.62 0.81 4.88
C THR A 88 -10.13 0.90 6.31
N THR A 89 -10.57 2.09 6.70
CA THR A 89 -11.29 2.35 7.96
C THR A 89 -12.73 2.79 7.72
N LEU A 90 -13.20 2.79 6.46
CA LEU A 90 -14.57 3.19 6.13
C LEU A 90 -15.58 2.26 6.84
N PRO A 91 -16.73 2.78 7.29
CA PRO A 91 -17.83 1.94 7.74
C PRO A 91 -18.35 1.09 6.57
N GLU A 92 -18.80 -0.14 6.86
CA GLU A 92 -19.54 -0.93 5.86
C GLU A 92 -20.89 -0.22 5.64
N GLN A 93 -21.23 0.10 4.39
CA GLN A 93 -22.53 0.66 4.08
C GLN A 93 -23.57 -0.46 4.22
N THR A 94 -24.43 -0.36 5.22
CA THR A 94 -25.61 -1.23 5.39
C THR A 94 -26.69 -0.85 4.39
#